data_AF-A0A349H3M9-F1
#
_entry.id   AF-A0A349H3M9-F1
#
_cell.length_a   1.000
_cell.length_b   1.000
_cell.length_c   1.000
_cell.angle_alpha   90.00
_cell.angle_beta   90.00
_cell.angle_gamma   90.00
#
_symmetry.space_group_name_H-M   'P 1'
#
loop_
_entity.id
_entity.type
_entity.pdbx_description
1 polymer ?
#
loop_
_entity_poly.entity_id
_entity_poly.type
_entity_poly.pdbx_seq_one_letter_code
_entity_poly.pdbx_strand_id
1 'polypeptide(L)' 'MSQMTIYLDEASMTAIKRSAKRERVSVSNWARRRLSEAVRHAWPEEYFSLFGALRNADLVRPSQADLAADLPRQEL' A
#
# COMPACT_ATOMS: atom_id res chain seq x y z
N MET A 1 3.62 -26.65 -0.24
CA MET A 1 4.79 -25.74 -0.22
C MET A 1 5.46 -25.80 -1.59
N SER A 2 5.75 -24.66 -2.19
CA SER A 2 6.48 -24.55 -3.45
C SER A 2 7.87 -23.97 -3.21
N GLN A 3 8.89 -24.49 -3.90
CA GLN A 3 10.27 -23.99 -3.84
C GLN A 3 10.57 -23.15 -5.09
N MET A 4 11.21 -22.00 -4.91
CA MET A 4 11.62 -21.10 -5.99
C MET A 4 13.10 -20.77 -5.81
N THR A 5 13.87 -20.87 -6.90
CA THR A 5 15.26 -20.41 -6.97
C THR A 5 15.31 -19.10 -7.73
N ILE A 6 15.93 -18.07 -7.16
CA ILE A 6 16.02 -16.73 -7.75
C ILE A 6 17.50 -16.36 -7.88
N TYR A 7 17.91 -15.94 -9.07
CA TYR A 7 19.24 -15.37 -9.30
C TYR A 7 19.21 -13.88 -8.99
N LEU A 8 20.16 -13.42 -8.19
CA LEU A 8 20.29 -12.03 -7.76
C LEU A 8 21.75 -11.61 -7.91
N ASP A 9 21.97 -10.33 -8.20
CA ASP A 9 23.30 -9.76 -8.15
C ASP A 9 23.82 -9.71 -6.69
N GLU A 10 25.13 -9.53 -6.56
CA GLU A 10 25.81 -9.56 -5.27
C GLU A 10 25.39 -8.40 -4.35
N ALA A 11 25.09 -7.22 -4.91
CA ALA A 11 24.66 -6.05 -4.15
C ALA A 11 23.27 -6.30 -3.54
N SER A 12 22.34 -6.83 -4.33
CA SER A 12 21.01 -7.24 -3.87
C SER A 12 21.09 -8.31 -2.79
N MET A 13 21.90 -9.36 -3.00
CA MET A 13 22.06 -10.44 -2.01
C MET A 13 22.63 -9.89 -0.68
N THR A 14 23.57 -8.96 -0.75
CA THR A 14 24.16 -8.31 0.42
C THR A 14 23.13 -7.48 1.19
N ALA A 15 22.30 -6.69 0.49
CA ALA A 15 21.24 -5.90 1.09
C ALA A 15 20.18 -6.77 1.80
N ILE A 16 19.81 -7.90 1.19
CA ILE A 16 18.88 -8.87 1.76
C ILE A 16 19.46 -9.48 3.05
N LYS A 17 20.71 -9.96 3.02
CA LYS A 17 21.38 -10.55 4.19
C LYS A 17 21.44 -9.57 5.36
N ARG A 18 21.79 -8.30 5.10
CA ARG A 18 21.82 -7.25 6.14
C ARG A 18 20.44 -7.01 6.74
N SER A 19 19.40 -6.93 5.90
CA SER A 19 18.04 -6.67 6.36
C SER A 19 17.46 -7.85 7.17
N ALA A 20 17.69 -9.08 6.72
CA ALA A 20 17.31 -10.29 7.46
C ALA A 20 18.00 -10.35 8.83
N LYS A 21 19.30 -10.04 8.89
CA LYS A 21 20.07 -9.97 10.15
C LYS A 21 19.52 -8.90 11.10
N ARG A 22 19.23 -7.69 10.60
CA ARG A 22 18.65 -6.58 11.38
C ARG A 22 17.30 -6.97 11.98
N GLU A 23 16.48 -7.69 11.23
CA GLU A 23 15.15 -8.15 11.66
C GLU A 23 15.18 -9.50 12.42
N ARG A 24 16.37 -10.10 12.64
CA ARG A 24 16.56 -11.39 13.32
C ARG A 24 15.74 -12.54 12.71
N VAL A 25 15.63 -12.57 11.38
CA VAL A 25 14.94 -13.63 10.63
C VAL A 25 15.88 -14.26 9.60
N SER A 26 15.53 -15.44 9.09
CA SER A 26 16.27 -16.04 7.98
C SER A 26 16.12 -15.24 6.69
N VAL A 27 17.09 -15.35 5.80
CA VAL A 27 17.05 -14.74 4.45
C VAL A 27 15.79 -15.18 3.68
N SER A 28 15.45 -16.47 3.75
CA SER A 28 14.26 -17.01 3.08
C SER A 28 12.95 -16.44 3.64
N ASN A 29 12.85 -16.30 4.97
CA ASN A 29 11.65 -15.73 5.59
C ASN A 29 11.52 -14.23 5.27
N TRP A 30 12.63 -13.49 5.32
CA TRP A 30 12.66 -12.08 4.94
C TRP A 30 12.22 -11.90 3.48
N ALA A 31 12.82 -12.65 2.56
CA ALA A 31 12.49 -12.58 1.14
C ALA A 31 11.02 -12.95 0.88
N ARG A 32 10.52 -14.03 1.50
CA ARG A 32 9.11 -14.44 1.42
C ARG A 32 8.15 -13.34 1.90
N ARG A 33 8.45 -12.68 3.02
CA ARG A 33 7.63 -11.57 3.54
C ARG A 33 7.60 -10.40 2.56
N ARG A 34 8.75 -9.99 2.04
CA ARG A 34 8.83 -8.89 1.07
C ARG A 34 8.12 -9.19 -0.24
N LEU A 35 8.25 -10.40 -0.77
CA LEU A 35 7.50 -10.84 -1.95
C LEU A 35 5.99 -10.85 -1.68
N SER A 36 5.57 -11.34 -0.51
CA SER A 36 4.15 -11.36 -0.13
C SER A 36 3.57 -9.95 0.01
N GLU A 37 4.34 -9.03 0.61
CA GLU A 37 3.99 -7.61 0.72
C GLU A 37 3.86 -6.96 -0.66
N ALA A 38 4.83 -7.19 -1.56
CA ALA A 38 4.80 -6.65 -2.92
C ALA A 38 3.57 -7.11 -3.72
N VAL A 39 3.16 -8.37 -3.55
CA VAL A 39 1.97 -8.92 -4.22
C VAL A 39 0.68 -8.40 -3.57
N ARG A 40 0.64 -8.26 -2.23
CA ARG A 40 -0.56 -7.81 -1.51
C ARG A 40 -0.81 -6.31 -1.60
N HIS A 41 0.24 -5.50 -1.71
CA HIS A 41 0.17 -4.04 -1.74
C HIS A 41 0.21 -3.47 -3.16
N ALA A 42 -0.04 -4.30 -4.17
CA ALA A 42 -0.33 -3.78 -5.50
C ALA A 42 -1.69 -3.09 -5.46
N TRP A 43 -1.73 -1.83 -5.87
CA TRP A 43 -3.00 -1.19 -6.21
C TRP A 43 -3.72 -2.04 -7.28
N PRO A 44 -5.06 -2.11 -7.26
CA PRO A 44 -5.80 -2.77 -8.32
C PRO A 44 -5.36 -2.26 -9.69
N GLU A 45 -5.45 -3.14 -10.68
CA GLU A 45 -5.38 -2.72 -12.08
C GLU A 45 -6.36 -1.54 -12.28
N GLU A 46 -5.94 -0.52 -13.03
CA GLU A 46 -6.70 0.73 -13.24
C GLU A 46 -6.83 1.68 -12.03
N TYR A 47 -6.21 1.43 -10.87
CA TYR A 47 -6.29 2.38 -9.74
C TYR A 47 -5.86 3.81 -10.12
N PHE A 48 -4.75 3.94 -10.86
CA PHE A 48 -4.26 5.24 -11.31
C PHE A 48 -5.06 5.83 -12.46
N SER A 49 -5.84 5.04 -13.21
CA SER A 49 -6.69 5.57 -14.29
C SER A 49 -7.96 6.24 -13.76
N LEU A 50 -8.35 5.97 -12.51
CA LEU A 50 -9.40 6.71 -11.81
C LEU A 50 -9.05 8.18 -11.55
N PHE A 51 -7.75 8.51 -11.51
CA PHE A 51 -7.31 9.88 -11.27
C PHE A 51 -7.72 10.78 -12.45
N GLY A 52 -8.64 11.72 -12.18
CA GLY A 52 -9.18 12.62 -13.21
C GLY A 52 -10.15 11.94 -14.19
N ALA A 53 -10.69 10.76 -13.84
CA ALA A 53 -11.73 10.09 -14.63
C ALA A 53 -13.04 10.90 -14.67
N LEU A 54 -13.32 11.68 -13.62
CA LEU A 54 -14.43 12.64 -13.58
C LEU A 54 -14.06 13.90 -14.35
N ARG A 55 -14.14 13.84 -15.69
CA ARG A 55 -13.88 14.97 -16.59
C ARG A 55 -15.09 15.88 -16.80
N ASN A 56 -16.29 15.31 -16.63
CA ASN A 56 -17.56 16.01 -16.79
C ASN A 56 -18.15 16.27 -15.41
N ALA A 57 -18.14 17.53 -15.00
CA ALA A 57 -18.48 17.98 -13.66
C ALA A 57 -20.00 18.00 -13.40
N ASP A 58 -20.68 16.86 -13.56
CA ASP A 58 -22.07 16.68 -13.13
C ASP A 58 -22.19 16.53 -11.60
N LEU A 59 -21.08 16.74 -10.88
CA LEU A 59 -21.04 16.78 -9.42
C LEU A 59 -21.75 18.05 -8.93
N VAL A 60 -23.07 17.98 -8.83
CA VAL A 60 -23.88 19.03 -8.22
C VAL A 60 -23.87 18.83 -6.71
N ARG A 61 -23.37 19.82 -5.97
CA ARG A 61 -23.48 19.82 -4.51
C ARG A 61 -24.96 19.82 -4.14
N PRO A 62 -25.44 18.86 -3.31
CA PRO A 62 -26.82 18.89 -2.83
C PRO A 62 -27.03 20.06 -1.86
N SER A 63 -28.27 20.51 -1.73
CA SER A 63 -28.67 21.49 -0.71
C SER A 63 -28.20 21.02 0.66
N GLN A 64 -27.47 21.88 1.38
CA GLN A 64 -27.03 21.59 2.73
C GLN A 64 -28.15 21.88 3.72
N ALA A 65 -28.29 21.05 4.74
CA ALA A 65 -29.14 21.35 5.87
C ALA A 65 -28.59 22.54 6.66
N ASP A 66 -29.46 23.16 7.45
CA ASP A 66 -29.07 24.24 8.37
C ASP A 66 -28.13 23.67 9.45
N LEU A 67 -26.96 24.30 9.58
CA LEU A 67 -25.93 23.94 10.56
C LEU A 67 -26.35 24.33 11.99
N ALA A 68 -27.47 25.02 12.17
CA ALA A 68 -28.03 25.34 13.49
C ALA A 68 -28.37 24.10 14.34
N ALA A 69 -28.54 22.94 13.71
CA ALA A 69 -28.75 21.66 14.40
C ALA A 69 -27.46 20.90 14.72
N ASP A 70 -26.29 21.40 14.29
CA ASP A 70 -25.02 20.74 14.56
C ASP A 70 -24.66 20.88 16.04
N LEU A 71 -24.27 19.76 16.65
CA LEU A 71 -23.72 19.77 18.00
C LEU A 71 -22.32 20.41 17.97
N PRO A 72 -21.95 21.20 18.99
CA PRO A 72 -20.58 21.69 19.12
C PRO A 72 -19.61 20.51 19.14
N ARG A 73 -18.49 20.66 18.43
CA ARG A 73 -17.41 19.67 18.44
C ARG A 73 -16.99 19.42 19.89
N GLN A 74 -16.89 18.16 20.29
CA GLN A 74 -16.33 17.83 21.60
C GLN A 74 -14.87 18.29 21.67
N GLU A 75 -14.55 19.01 22.75
CA GLU A 75 -13.18 19.31 23.13
C GLU A 75 -12.49 18.02 23.60
N LEU A 76 -11.25 17.80 23.15
CA LEU A 76 -10.41 16.64 23.49
C LEU A 76 -9.72 16.80 24.85
#